data_AF-A0A0K9PXX4-F1
#
_entry.id   AF-A0A0K9PXX4-F1
#
_cell.length_a   1.000
_cell.length_b   1.000
_cell.length_c   1.000
_cell.angle_alpha   90.00
_cell.angle_beta   90.00
_cell.angle_gamma   90.00
#
_symmetry.space_group_name_H-M   'P 1'
#
loop_
_entity.id
_entity.type
_entity.pdbx_description
1 polymer ?
#
loop_
_entity_poly.entity_id
_entity_poly.type
_entity_poly.pdbx_seq_one_letter_code
_entity_poly.pdbx_strand_id
1 'polypeptide(L)'
;MYFKCGDKEMAISVLKASSVNDVASWNVMLNGFLGVGDIQSLLHLFRSMSVRDVISWNPVLTAYTKFGRMEDAQRMFDSMPTRNLVSWNGLIAGYVKAGDADKALELFSV
;
A
#
# COMPACT_ATOMS: atom_id res chain seq x y z
N MET A 1 -11.07 -5.21 -14.49
CA MET A 1 -11.48 -6.62 -14.70
C MET A 1 -10.30 -7.60 -14.91
N TYR A 2 -9.03 -7.16 -14.87
CA TYR A 2 -7.84 -8.01 -15.11
C TYR A 2 -7.37 -8.91 -13.94
N PHE A 3 -7.90 -8.74 -12.72
CA PHE A 3 -7.21 -9.25 -11.51
C PHE A 3 -7.42 -10.74 -11.17
N LYS A 4 -8.34 -11.46 -11.82
CA LYS A 4 -8.78 -12.79 -11.33
C LYS A 4 -8.29 -14.02 -12.12
N CYS A 5 -7.61 -13.89 -13.25
CA CYS A 5 -7.22 -15.06 -14.06
C CYS A 5 -5.94 -14.81 -14.86
N GLY A 6 -4.77 -15.27 -14.41
CA GLY A 6 -3.49 -15.27 -15.18
C GLY A 6 -2.90 -13.90 -15.61
N ASP A 7 -3.71 -12.84 -15.65
CA ASP A 7 -3.43 -11.54 -16.23
C ASP A 7 -2.66 -10.60 -15.29
N LYS A 8 -2.35 -11.05 -14.07
CA LYS A 8 -1.61 -10.25 -13.08
C LYS A 8 -0.20 -9.98 -13.59
N GLU A 9 0.49 -11.04 -14.03
CA GLU A 9 1.85 -10.97 -14.54
C GLU A 9 1.89 -10.26 -15.88
N MET A 10 0.87 -10.45 -16.72
CA MET A 10 0.72 -9.76 -18.00
C MET A 10 0.44 -8.27 -17.80
N ALA A 11 -0.40 -7.88 -16.85
CA ALA A 11 -0.62 -6.47 -16.52
C ALA A 11 0.65 -5.81 -15.96
N ILE A 12 1.43 -6.54 -15.16
CA ILE A 12 2.73 -6.07 -14.66
C ILE A 12 3.74 -5.93 -15.80
N SER A 13 3.79 -6.89 -16.73
CA SER A 13 4.71 -6.85 -17.87
C SER A 13 4.33 -5.76 -18.87
N VAL A 14 3.04 -5.56 -19.14
CA VAL A 14 2.51 -4.48 -20.00
C VAL A 14 2.81 -3.12 -19.42
N LEU A 15 2.63 -2.92 -18.11
CA LEU A 15 3.11 -1.71 -17.43
C LEU A 15 4.60 -1.55 -17.72
N LYS A 16 5.45 -2.46 -17.25
CA LYS A 16 6.92 -2.36 -17.40
C LYS A 16 7.39 -2.13 -18.85
N ALA A 17 6.69 -2.67 -19.85
CA ALA A 17 7.01 -2.50 -21.27
C ALA A 17 6.51 -1.18 -21.88
N SER A 18 5.50 -0.53 -21.28
CA SER A 18 4.98 0.74 -21.78
C SER A 18 5.91 1.90 -21.39
N SER A 19 6.28 2.71 -22.38
CA SER A 19 7.12 3.91 -22.20
C SER A 19 6.42 5.06 -21.47
N VAL A 20 5.16 4.88 -21.05
CA VAL A 20 4.30 5.88 -20.40
C VAL A 20 3.89 5.41 -18.99
N ASN A 21 4.76 4.68 -18.29
CA ASN A 21 4.54 4.27 -16.90
C ASN A 21 4.55 5.46 -15.93
N ASP A 22 3.47 6.21 -15.90
CA ASP A 22 3.24 7.23 -14.89
C ASP A 22 2.88 6.58 -13.54
N VAL A 23 3.13 7.33 -12.47
CA VAL A 23 2.86 6.90 -11.09
C VAL A 23 1.38 6.54 -10.90
N ALA A 24 0.48 7.17 -11.68
CA ALA A 24 -0.95 6.90 -11.65
C ALA A 24 -1.30 5.47 -12.08
N SER A 25 -0.68 4.96 -13.15
CA SER A 25 -0.92 3.59 -13.65
C SER A 25 -0.50 2.53 -12.61
N TRP A 26 0.62 2.75 -11.93
CA TRP A 26 1.05 1.89 -10.81
C TRP A 26 0.06 1.95 -9.64
N ASN A 27 -0.42 3.15 -9.29
CA ASN A 27 -1.38 3.34 -8.18
C ASN A 27 -2.69 2.59 -8.42
N VAL A 28 -3.20 2.57 -9.66
CA VAL A 28 -4.40 1.78 -10.01
C VAL A 28 -4.18 0.29 -9.75
N MET A 29 -3.03 -0.23 -10.17
CA MET A 29 -2.70 -1.65 -9.96
C MET A 29 -2.48 -2.00 -8.50
N LEU A 30 -1.80 -1.13 -7.74
CA LEU A 30 -1.62 -1.31 -6.30
C LEU A 30 -2.99 -1.43 -5.59
N ASN A 31 -3.92 -0.53 -5.88
CA ASN A 31 -5.26 -0.58 -5.31
C ASN A 31 -6.04 -1.84 -5.72
N GLY A 32 -5.87 -2.29 -6.96
CA GLY A 32 -6.45 -3.55 -7.43
C GLY A 32 -5.94 -4.77 -6.67
N PHE A 33 -4.62 -4.89 -6.47
CA PHE A 33 -4.03 -5.98 -5.69
C PHE A 33 -4.41 -5.92 -4.20
N LEU A 34 -4.49 -4.71 -3.63
CA LEU A 34 -5.00 -4.52 -2.27
C LEU A 34 -6.44 -5.03 -2.13
N GLY A 35 -7.31 -4.73 -3.10
CA GLY A 35 -8.71 -5.18 -3.10
C GLY A 35 -8.87 -6.69 -3.16
N VAL A 36 -7.97 -7.38 -3.87
CA VAL A 36 -7.93 -8.86 -3.95
C VAL A 36 -7.28 -9.50 -2.72
N GLY A 37 -6.51 -8.72 -1.94
CA GLY A 37 -5.75 -9.23 -0.79
C GLY A 37 -4.43 -9.93 -1.17
N ASP A 38 -3.94 -9.72 -2.39
CA ASP A 38 -2.67 -10.31 -2.87
C ASP A 38 -1.50 -9.41 -2.45
N ILE A 39 -1.09 -9.52 -1.18
CA ILE A 39 -0.02 -8.68 -0.62
C ILE A 39 1.33 -8.94 -1.30
N GLN A 40 1.60 -10.15 -1.78
CA GLN A 40 2.88 -10.48 -2.42
C GLN A 40 3.03 -9.73 -3.75
N SER A 41 1.98 -9.78 -4.60
CA SER A 41 1.96 -9.04 -5.86
C SER A 41 1.98 -7.53 -5.64
N LEU A 42 1.24 -7.04 -4.63
CA LEU A 42 1.25 -5.64 -4.23
C LEU A 42 2.67 -5.15 -3.89
N LEU A 43 3.39 -5.89 -3.05
CA LEU A 43 4.74 -5.53 -2.61
C LEU A 43 5.76 -5.66 -3.74
N HIS A 44 5.65 -6.69 -4.60
CA HIS A 44 6.49 -6.81 -5.79
C HIS A 44 6.34 -5.58 -6.69
N LEU A 45 5.09 -5.17 -6.94
CA LEU A 45 4.78 -4.01 -7.77
C LEU A 45 5.36 -2.73 -7.17
N PHE A 46 5.10 -2.49 -5.89
CA PHE A 46 5.59 -1.32 -5.16
C PHE A 46 7.13 -1.20 -5.18
N ARG A 47 7.83 -2.34 -5.06
CA ARG A 47 9.31 -2.39 -5.14
C ARG A 47 9.81 -2.08 -6.54
N SER A 48 9.07 -2.46 -7.58
CA SER A 48 9.46 -2.19 -8.98
C SER A 48 9.27 -0.72 -9.43
N MET A 49 8.55 0.09 -8.66
CA MET A 49 8.38 1.52 -8.95
C MET A 49 9.68 2.30 -8.73
N SER A 50 10.11 3.07 -9.74
CA SER A 50 11.27 3.97 -9.64
C SER A 50 10.93 5.25 -8.86
N VAL A 51 9.71 5.77 -9.02
CA VAL A 51 9.17 6.95 -8.34
C VAL A 51 7.91 6.54 -7.60
N ARG A 52 7.78 6.99 -6.35
CA ARG A 52 6.66 6.66 -5.46
C ARG A 52 6.12 7.94 -4.84
N ASP A 53 4.81 8.14 -4.94
CA ASP A 53 4.12 9.23 -4.26
C ASP A 53 3.34 8.69 -3.05
N VAL A 54 2.77 9.60 -2.24
CA VAL A 54 1.98 9.23 -1.06
C VAL A 54 0.83 8.27 -1.40
N ILE A 55 0.29 8.33 -2.63
CA ILE A 55 -0.77 7.45 -3.10
C ILE A 55 -0.24 6.03 -3.33
N SER A 56 1.01 5.85 -3.75
CA SER A 56 1.65 4.53 -3.88
C SER A 56 1.91 3.86 -2.52
N TRP A 57 2.21 4.64 -1.48
CA TRP A 57 2.51 4.11 -0.13
C TRP A 57 1.25 3.64 0.61
N ASN A 58 0.14 4.36 0.46
CA ASN A 58 -1.10 4.11 1.21
C ASN A 58 -1.68 2.70 1.02
N PRO A 59 -1.72 2.10 -0.20
CA PRO A 59 -2.18 0.73 -0.39
C PRO A 59 -1.33 -0.30 0.35
N VAL A 60 -0.01 -0.12 0.38
CA VAL A 60 0.91 -1.03 1.07
C VAL A 60 0.74 -0.95 2.57
N LEU A 61 0.64 0.28 3.11
CA LEU A 61 0.33 0.50 4.52
C LEU A 61 -0.99 -0.17 4.91
N THR A 62 -2.03 0.05 4.11
CA THR A 62 -3.36 -0.53 4.33
C THR A 62 -3.35 -2.05 4.25
N ALA A 63 -2.54 -2.64 3.37
CA ALA A 63 -2.38 -4.08 3.31
C ALA A 63 -1.81 -4.60 4.64
N TYR A 64 -0.68 -4.05 5.11
CA TYR A 64 -0.07 -4.49 6.35
C TYR A 64 -1.01 -4.36 7.56
N THR A 65 -1.75 -3.26 7.68
CA THR A 65 -2.72 -3.10 8.78
C THR A 65 -3.89 -4.10 8.66
N LYS A 66 -4.41 -4.36 7.45
CA LYS A 66 -5.47 -5.35 7.24
C LYS A 66 -5.04 -6.78 7.55
N PHE A 67 -3.78 -7.13 7.30
CA PHE A 67 -3.24 -8.46 7.59
C PHE A 67 -2.69 -8.59 9.03
N GLY A 68 -2.94 -7.61 9.90
CA GLY A 68 -2.49 -7.64 11.30
C GLY A 68 -0.98 -7.50 11.49
N ARG A 69 -0.24 -7.15 10.42
CA ARG A 69 1.22 -6.97 10.44
C ARG A 69 1.57 -5.55 10.86
N MET A 70 1.18 -5.16 12.07
CA MET A 70 1.29 -3.77 12.54
C MET A 70 2.73 -3.27 12.64
N GLU A 71 3.70 -4.13 12.96
CA GLU A 71 5.12 -3.77 12.96
C GLU A 71 5.65 -3.44 11.56
N ASP A 72 5.18 -4.15 10.53
CA ASP A 72 5.52 -3.83 9.15
C ASP A 72 4.79 -2.57 8.68
N ALA A 73 3.54 -2.38 9.11
CA ALA A 73 2.78 -1.15 8.84
C ALA A 73 3.49 0.08 9.40
N GLN A 74 3.97 0.02 10.65
CA GLN A 74 4.74 1.10 11.28
C GLN A 74 6.03 1.37 10.51
N ARG A 75 6.82 0.33 10.21
CA ARG A 75 8.06 0.49 9.42
C ARG A 75 7.81 1.12 8.05
N MET A 76 6.73 0.73 7.38
CA MET A 76 6.33 1.34 6.11
C MET A 76 5.98 2.82 6.30
N PHE A 77 5.18 3.14 7.32
CA PHE A 77 4.80 4.51 7.64
C PHE A 77 6.01 5.39 7.99
N ASP A 78 6.97 4.87 8.73
CA ASP A 78 8.21 5.57 9.10
C ASP A 78 9.11 5.83 7.88
N SER A 79 9.07 4.95 6.88
CA SER A 79 9.80 5.10 5.63
C SER A 79 9.16 6.05 4.61
N MET A 80 7.93 6.52 4.85
CA MET A 80 7.24 7.45 3.95
C MET A 80 7.91 8.84 3.97
N PRO A 81 8.39 9.37 2.83
CA PRO A 81 8.98 10.71 2.77
C PRO A 81 7.95 11.81 3.07
N THR A 82 6.71 11.60 2.63
CA THR A 82 5.59 12.51 2.82
C THR A 82 4.40 11.72 3.34
N ARG A 83 3.77 12.22 4.40
CA ARG A 83 2.58 11.63 5.03
C ARG A 83 1.41 12.59 4.87
N ASN A 84 0.23 12.03 4.62
CA ASN A 84 -1.02 12.78 4.57
C ASN A 84 -2.05 12.18 5.54
N LEU A 85 -3.21 12.81 5.65
CA LEU A 85 -4.30 12.34 6.51
C LEU A 85 -4.69 10.88 6.25
N VAL A 86 -4.61 10.42 5.00
CA VAL A 86 -4.92 9.02 4.65
C VAL A 86 -3.90 8.07 5.27
N SER A 87 -2.60 8.38 5.22
CA SER A 87 -1.57 7.55 5.86
C SER A 87 -1.73 7.48 7.38
N TRP A 88 -1.97 8.62 8.05
CA TRP A 88 -2.20 8.67 9.50
C TRP A 88 -3.44 7.88 9.91
N ASN A 89 -4.58 8.15 9.26
CA ASN A 89 -5.83 7.46 9.54
C ASN A 89 -5.72 5.95 9.29
N GLY A 90 -4.98 5.54 8.26
CA GLY A 90 -4.74 4.14 7.94
C GLY A 90 -3.97 3.40 9.04
N LEU A 91 -2.93 4.03 9.59
CA LEU A 91 -2.11 3.46 10.66
C LEU A 91 -2.89 3.42 12.00
N ILE A 92 -3.55 4.52 12.37
CA ILE A 92 -4.36 4.63 13.59
C ILE A 92 -5.48 3.58 13.57
N ALA A 93 -6.25 3.49 12.48
CA ALA A 93 -7.29 2.47 12.35
C ALA A 93 -6.73 1.04 12.38
N GLY A 94 -5.49 0.84 11.94
CA GLY A 94 -4.76 -0.42 12.09
C GLY A 94 -4.54 -0.78 13.56
N TYR A 95 -3.99 0.15 14.36
CA TYR A 95 -3.74 -0.07 15.78
C TYR A 95 -5.01 -0.29 16.59
N VAL A 96 -6.07 0.49 16.31
CA VAL A 96 -7.39 0.29 16.91
C VAL A 96 -7.91 -1.13 16.65
N LYS A 97 -7.80 -1.62 15.40
CA LYS A 97 -8.23 -2.98 15.04
C LYS A 97 -7.37 -4.08 15.67
N ALA A 98 -6.09 -3.81 15.90
CA ALA A 98 -5.19 -4.73 16.60
C ALA A 98 -5.42 -4.76 18.12
N GLY A 99 -6.26 -3.86 18.67
CA GLY A 99 -6.53 -3.75 20.10
C GLY A 99 -5.48 -2.92 20.86
N ASP A 100 -4.55 -2.26 20.17
CA ASP A 100 -3.51 -1.42 20.75
C ASP A 100 -3.99 0.04 20.77
N ALA A 101 -4.93 0.32 21.67
CA ALA A 101 -5.56 1.63 21.79
C ALA A 101 -4.57 2.72 22.24
N ASP A 102 -3.58 2.36 23.05
CA ASP A 102 -2.57 3.29 23.56
C ASP A 102 -1.74 3.89 22.42
N LYS A 103 -1.22 3.04 21.52
CA LYS A 103 -0.52 3.55 20.31
C LYS A 103 -1.43 4.33 19.38
N ALA A 104 -2.69 3.91 19.24
CA ALA A 104 -3.64 4.64 18.40
C ALA A 104 -3.88 6.07 18.93
N LEU A 105 -3.98 6.24 20.25
CA LEU A 105 -4.14 7.54 20.90
C LEU A 105 -2.86 8.39 20.83
N GLU A 106 -1.70 7.76 21.01
CA GLU A 106 -0.40 8.44 20.85
C GLU A 106 -0.28 9.03 19.43
N LEU A 107 -0.59 8.24 18.40
CA LEU A 107 -0.54 8.68 17.00
C LEU A 107 -1.61 9.71 16.64
N PHE A 108 -2.75 9.75 17.35
CA PHE A 108 -3.78 10.78 17.16
C PHE A 108 -3.38 12.13 17.77
N SER A 109 -2.42 12.14 18.69
CA SER A 109 -1.97 13.34 19.40
C SER A 109 -0.84 14.12 18.70
N VAL A 110 -0.32 13.59 17.58
CA VAL A 110 0.70 14.21 16.71
C VAL A 110 0.08 15.23 15.77
#